data_AF-A0A1G7FC70-F1
#
_entry.id   AF-A0A1G7FC70-F1
#
_cell.length_a   1.000
_cell.length_b   1.000
_cell.length_c   1.000
_cell.angle_alpha   90.00
_cell.angle_beta   90.00
_cell.angle_gamma   90.00
#
_symmetry.space_group_name_H-M   'P 1'
#
loop_
_entity.id
_entity.type
_entity.pdbx_description
1 polymer ?
#
loop_
_entity_poly.entity_id
_entity_poly.type
_entity_poly.pdbx_seq_one_letter_code
_entity_poly.pdbx_strand_id
1 'polypeptide(L)' 'MENKTNSRGLGFLGVLTLIFITLKLIGYIDWSWWWVLSPLLIPLIIGILILAPLLIYLRKKIK' A
#
# COMPACT_ATOMS: atom_id res chain seq x y z
N MET A 1 26.62 2.08 -21.09
CA MET A 1 25.35 2.48 -20.46
C MET A 1 24.75 1.25 -19.80
N GLU A 2 24.82 1.15 -18.47
CA GLU A 2 24.19 0.05 -17.74
C GLU A 2 22.68 0.29 -17.63
N ASN A 3 21.90 -0.52 -18.33
CA ASN A 3 20.46 -0.61 -18.09
C ASN A 3 20.26 -1.36 -16.78
N LYS A 4 20.13 -0.63 -15.67
CA LYS A 4 19.67 -1.20 -14.41
C LYS A 4 18.21 -1.59 -14.59
N THR A 5 17.98 -2.85 -14.96
CA THR A 5 16.67 -3.48 -14.92
C THR A 5 16.27 -3.58 -13.46
N ASN A 6 15.52 -2.58 -12.98
CA ASN A 6 15.00 -2.55 -11.63
C ASN A 6 13.88 -3.60 -11.53
N SER A 7 14.25 -4.85 -11.27
CA SER A 7 13.36 -5.95 -10.95
C SER A 7 12.66 -5.63 -9.62
N ARG A 8 11.55 -4.89 -9.73
CA ARG A 8 10.63 -4.61 -8.63
C ARG A 8 9.92 -5.92 -8.27
N GLY A 9 10.56 -6.76 -7.47
CA GLY A 9 9.91 -7.89 -6.81
C GLY A 9 8.77 -7.39 -5.92
N LEU A 10 7.80 -8.28 -5.63
CA LEU A 10 6.75 -8.02 -4.64
C LEU A 10 7.42 -7.50 -3.36
N GLY A 11 7.23 -6.21 -3.05
CA GLY A 11 7.84 -5.60 -1.87
C GLY A 11 7.39 -6.32 -0.59
N PHE A 12 8.13 -6.13 0.50
CA PHE A 12 7.82 -6.73 1.81
C PHE A 12 6.34 -6.62 2.19
N LEU A 13 5.70 -5.48 1.89
CA LEU A 13 4.28 -5.24 2.12
C LEU A 13 3.36 -6.15 1.29
N GLY A 14 3.73 -6.47 0.05
CA GLY A 14 2.97 -7.38 -0.82
C GLY A 14 2.98 -8.81 -0.28
N VAL A 15 4.14 -9.28 0.19
CA VAL A 15 4.26 -10.60 0.82
C VAL A 15 3.50 -10.65 2.14
N LEU A 16 3.61 -9.60 2.98
CA LEU A 16 2.87 -9.52 4.23
C LEU A 16 1.34 -9.54 4.00
N THR A 17 0.87 -8.80 2.99
CA THR A 17 -0.55 -8.80 2.59
C THR A 17 -1.00 -10.20 2.16
N LEU A 18 -0.18 -10.89 1.36
CA LEU A 18 -0.46 -12.26 0.92
C LEU A 18 -0.56 -13.24 2.11
N ILE A 19 0.36 -13.14 3.09
CA ILE A 19 0.36 -13.96 4.31
C ILE A 19 -0.91 -13.74 5.13
N PHE A 20 -1.35 -12.49 5.31
CA PHE A 20 -2.59 -12.19 6.04
C PHE A 20 -3.83 -12.77 5.32
N ILE A 21 -3.85 -12.72 3.99
CA ILE A 21 -4.93 -13.30 3.18
C ILE A 21 -4.94 -14.83 3.32
N THR A 22 -3.79 -15.50 3.21
CA THR A 22 -3.72 -16.96 3.36
C THR A 22 -4.05 -17.41 4.79
N LEU A 23 -3.61 -16.70 5.83
CA LEU A 23 -3.98 -17.01 7.22
C LEU A 23 -5.48 -16.84 7.49
N LYS A 24 -6.13 -15.88 6.81
CA LYS A 24 -7.59 -15.75 6.91
C LYS A 24 -8.33 -16.87 6.18
N LEU A 25 -7.87 -17.26 4.99
CA LEU A 25 -8.47 -18.37 4.23
C LEU A 25 -8.29 -19.72 4.91
N ILE A 26 -7.18 -19.93 5.64
CA ILE A 26 -6.95 -21.14 6.42
C ILE A 26 -7.75 -21.16 7.75
N GLY A 27 -8.49 -20.09 8.06
CA GLY A 27 -9.34 -20.00 9.25
C GLY A 27 -8.58 -19.77 10.55
N TYR A 28 -7.30 -19.38 10.50
CA TYR A 28 -6.50 -19.08 11.69
C TYR A 28 -6.91 -17.75 12.36
N ILE A 29 -7.58 -16.87 11.62
CA ILE A 29 -8.00 -15.55 12.08
C ILE A 29 -9.45 -15.28 11.64
N ASP A 30 -10.36 -15.13 12.61
CA ASP A 30 -11.77 -14.78 12.36
C ASP A 30 -11.98 -13.27 12.05
N TRP A 31 -10.93 -12.48 12.26
CA TRP A 31 -10.97 -11.02 12.26
C TRP A 31 -11.46 -10.41 10.95
N SER A 32 -12.17 -9.28 11.01
CA SER A 32 -12.76 -8.61 9.84
C SER A 32 -11.77 -8.37 8.68
N TRP A 33 -12.27 -8.49 7.45
CA TRP A 33 -11.51 -8.27 6.21
C TRP A 33 -10.83 -6.89 6.12
N TRP A 34 -11.41 -5.89 6.79
CA TRP A 34 -10.81 -4.56 6.94
C TRP A 34 -9.41 -4.58 7.57
N TRP A 35 -9.18 -5.46 8.54
CA TRP A 35 -7.87 -5.57 9.20
C TRP A 35 -6.87 -6.42 8.41
N VAL A 36 -7.35 -7.40 7.66
CA VAL A 36 -6.51 -8.16 6.70
C VAL A 36 -5.99 -7.23 5.59
N LEU A 37 -6.76 -6.21 5.19
CA LEU A 37 -6.34 -5.18 4.23
C LEU A 37 -5.52 -4.03 4.86
N SER A 38 -5.42 -3.94 6.19
CA SER A 38 -4.63 -2.94 6.90
C SER A 38 -3.19 -2.78 6.34
N PRO A 39 -2.42 -3.86 6.12
CA PRO A 39 -1.08 -3.76 5.51
C PRO A 39 -1.07 -3.10 4.11
N LEU A 40 -2.18 -3.17 3.36
CA LEU A 40 -2.34 -2.48 2.06
C LEU A 40 -2.83 -1.03 2.21
N LEU A 41 -3.61 -0.75 3.26
CA LEU A 41 -4.11 0.59 3.56
C LEU A 41 -3.00 1.52 4.05
N ILE A 42 -2.02 1.03 4.82
CA ILE A 42 -0.89 1.83 5.32
C ILE A 42 -0.16 2.59 4.18
N PRO A 43 0.34 1.93 3.12
CA PRO A 43 0.99 2.64 2.02
C PRO A 43 0.03 3.56 1.24
N LEU A 44 -1.25 3.20 1.14
CA LEU A 44 -2.27 4.03 0.48
C LEU A 44 -2.52 5.34 1.25
N ILE A 45 -2.69 5.25 2.57
CA ILE A 45 -2.91 6.39 3.46
C ILE A 45 -1.68 7.30 3.50
N ILE A 46 -0.47 6.72 3.58
CA ILE A 46 0.79 7.48 3.50
C ILE A 46 0.90 8.21 2.16
N GLY A 47 0.57 7.53 1.05
CA GLY A 47 0.55 8.14 -0.28
C GLY A 47 -0.43 9.31 -0.37
N ILE A 48 -1.65 9.13 0.14
CA ILE A 48 -2.67 10.19 0.20
C ILE A 48 -2.22 11.35 1.08
N LEU A 49 -1.64 11.08 2.26
CA LEU A 49 -1.19 12.11 3.19
C LEU A 49 -0.09 13.00 2.59
N ILE A 50 0.76 12.43 1.73
CA ILE A 50 1.82 13.18 1.03
C ILE A 50 1.26 13.89 -0.21
N LEU A 51 0.42 13.21 -1.00
CA LEU A 51 -0.10 13.73 -2.26
C LEU A 51 -1.20 14.78 -2.09
N ALA A 52 -2.05 14.65 -1.06
CA ALA A 52 -3.16 15.57 -0.78
C ALA A 52 -2.71 17.02 -0.55
N PRO A 53 -1.75 17.35 0.34
CA PRO A 53 -1.29 18.72 0.52
C PRO A 53 -0.61 19.27 -0.75
N LEU A 54 0.12 18.45 -1.50
CA LEU A 54 0.72 18.85 -2.78
C LEU A 54 -0.35 19.22 -3.82
N LEU A 55 -1.40 18.41 -3.95
CA LEU A 55 -2.55 18.69 -4.81
C LEU A 55 -3.30 19.96 -4.39
N ILE A 56 -3.50 20.14 -3.08
CA ILE A 56 -4.15 21.35 -2.53
C ILE A 56 -3.29 22.59 -2.84
N TYR A 57 -1.97 22.52 -2.65
CA TYR A 57 -1.05 23.60 -2.98
C TYR A 57 -1.06 23.93 -4.47
N LEU A 58 -0.99 22.93 -5.35
CA LEU A 58 -1.08 23.09 -6.80
C LEU A 58 -2.42 23.72 -7.23
N ARG A 59 -3.54 23.26 -6.67
CA ARG A 59 -4.87 23.82 -6.93
C ARG A 59 -4.97 25.27 -6.50
N LYS A 60 -4.33 25.63 -5.38
CA LYS A 60 -4.28 27.00 -4.86
C LYS A 60 -3.35 27.91 -5.67
N LYS A 61 -2.31 27.37 -6.31
CA LYS A 61 -1.37 28.12 -7.17
C LYS A 61 -1.94 28.38 -8.57
N ILE A 62 -2.78 27.48 -9.09
CA ILE A 62 -3.40 27.58 -10.41
C ILE A 62 -4.57 28.59 -10.43
N LYS A 63 -5.14 28.92 -9.28
CA LYS A 63 -6.26 29.86 -9.12
C LYS A 63 -5.75 31.20 -8.61
#